data_AF-A0A673UTD2-F1
#
_entry.id   AF-A0A673UTD2-F1
#
_cell.length_a   1.000
_cell.length_b   1.000
_cell.length_c   1.000
_cell.angle_alpha   90.00
_cell.angle_beta   90.00
_cell.angle_gamma   90.00
#
_symmetry.space_group_name_H-M   'P 1'
#
loop_
_entity.id
_entity.type
_entity.pdbx_description
1 polymer ?
#
loop_
_entity_poly.entity_id
_entity_poly.type
_entity_poly.pdbx_seq_one_letter_code
_entity_poly.pdbx_strand_id
1 'polypeptide(L)'
;MELLLKTVVLSRNACTAVCFWRSHPVQKLSVRKISTTSPRSTVMPAWVIDKYGKNEVLRFTQNMMIPIIHYPNEVIIKVHAASVNPIDVNMRSGYGATALNMKRDPLHIKTKGEEFPLTLGRDVSGVVMECGLDVRYFKPGDEVWAAVPPWKQGTLSEFVVASGNEVSLKPKSLTHTQAASLPYVALTAWSAIHKVGGLNDKNCTGKRVLILGASGGVGTFAIQVMKAWNAHVTAVCSQDASELVRKLGADDVIDYKSGNMQEQLKSLKPFDFILDNVGGSTETWALNFLKKWSGATYVTLVTPFLLNMDQLGIADGMLQTGVTVGSKALKHFWQGVHYRWAFFMASGLYLDDIAKLVDEGKVRIPRASPGVSGTCPPSLLTGSAPGVGVSVHILLLRGQV
;
A
#
# COMPACT_ATOMS: atom_id res chain seq x y z
N MET A 1 -26.74 97.58 -51.48
CA MET A 1 -26.03 98.21 -52.60
C MET A 1 -25.07 97.16 -53.14
N GLU A 2 -25.31 96.76 -54.38
CA GLU A 2 -24.62 95.71 -55.13
C GLU A 2 -23.10 95.90 -55.20
N LEU A 3 -22.35 94.82 -55.37
CA LEU A 3 -21.75 94.43 -56.67
C LEU A 3 -20.94 93.13 -56.44
N LEU A 4 -21.37 91.99 -56.98
CA LEU A 4 -21.20 91.43 -58.34
C LEU A 4 -19.90 90.61 -58.54
N LEU A 5 -20.14 89.31 -58.67
CA LEU A 5 -19.29 88.18 -59.06
C LEU A 5 -18.46 88.39 -60.34
N LYS A 6 -17.33 87.66 -60.48
CA LYS A 6 -17.28 86.37 -61.20
C LYS A 6 -15.93 85.64 -61.12
N THR A 7 -16.07 84.42 -60.63
CA THR A 7 -15.40 83.11 -60.77
C THR A 7 -14.34 82.88 -61.86
N VAL A 8 -13.27 82.15 -61.49
CA VAL A 8 -12.65 81.05 -62.27
C VAL A 8 -12.29 79.91 -61.29
N VAL A 9 -12.56 78.65 -61.67
CA VAL A 9 -12.45 77.44 -60.83
C VAL A 9 -11.19 76.62 -61.19
N LEU A 10 -10.49 76.11 -60.17
CA LEU A 10 -9.44 75.10 -60.26
C LEU A 10 -9.34 74.26 -58.96
N SER A 11 -9.60 72.96 -59.02
CA SER A 11 -8.92 71.83 -58.30
C SER A 11 -9.63 70.51 -58.69
N ARG A 12 -8.97 69.47 -59.22
CA ARG A 12 -8.04 68.44 -58.68
C ARG A 12 -8.63 67.54 -57.58
N ASN A 13 -8.78 66.25 -57.91
CA ASN A 13 -8.73 65.15 -56.94
C ASN A 13 -8.06 63.87 -57.50
N ALA A 14 -7.09 63.40 -56.71
CA ALA A 14 -6.61 62.03 -56.40
C ALA A 14 -6.01 61.08 -57.47
N CYS A 15 -4.68 60.95 -57.34
CA CYS A 15 -3.75 59.80 -57.47
C CYS A 15 -4.09 58.53 -58.29
N THR A 16 -3.18 58.26 -59.22
CA THR A 16 -2.90 56.98 -59.90
C THR A 16 -1.91 56.10 -59.11
N ALA A 17 -2.19 54.80 -58.98
CA ALA A 17 -1.18 53.74 -59.04
C ALA A 17 -1.84 52.42 -59.50
N VAL A 18 -1.36 51.89 -60.61
CA VAL A 18 -1.83 50.66 -61.25
C VAL A 18 -1.07 49.48 -60.64
N CYS A 19 -1.79 48.48 -60.11
CA CYS A 19 -1.23 47.16 -59.82
C CYS A 19 -2.15 46.08 -60.40
N PHE A 20 -1.57 45.24 -61.26
CA PHE A 20 -2.22 44.11 -61.94
C PHE A 20 -2.84 43.14 -60.94
N TRP A 21 -4.16 42.96 -60.98
CA TRP A 21 -4.84 41.86 -60.31
C TRP A 21 -4.75 40.60 -61.17
N ARG A 22 -3.81 39.71 -60.86
CA ARG A 22 -3.95 38.29 -61.19
C ARG A 22 -4.78 37.63 -60.10
N SER A 23 -6.02 37.29 -60.40
CA SER A 23 -6.89 36.47 -59.54
C SER A 23 -6.34 35.04 -59.45
N HIS A 24 -5.42 34.81 -58.52
CA HIS A 24 -5.14 33.46 -58.04
C HIS A 24 -6.20 33.14 -56.98
N PRO A 25 -6.93 32.01 -57.09
CA PRO A 25 -7.79 31.57 -56.00
C PRO A 25 -6.87 31.24 -54.82
N VAL A 26 -6.94 32.03 -53.76
CA VAL A 26 -6.32 31.70 -52.49
C VAL A 26 -7.00 30.40 -52.03
N GLN A 27 -6.28 29.27 -52.13
CA GLN A 27 -6.71 28.04 -51.48
C GLN A 27 -6.95 28.38 -50.00
N LYS A 28 -8.19 28.21 -49.55
CA LYS A 28 -8.51 28.25 -48.12
C LYS A 28 -7.53 27.31 -47.42
N LEU A 29 -6.61 27.89 -46.65
CA LEU A 29 -5.80 27.13 -45.72
C LEU A 29 -6.76 26.25 -44.92
N SER A 30 -6.57 24.94 -45.01
CA SER A 30 -7.27 23.98 -44.18
C SER A 30 -6.91 24.32 -42.74
N VAL A 31 -7.74 25.12 -42.07
CA VAL A 31 -7.67 25.33 -40.64
C VAL A 31 -7.88 23.95 -40.03
N ARG A 32 -6.79 23.32 -39.56
CA ARG A 32 -6.93 22.16 -38.68
C ARG A 32 -7.82 22.63 -37.55
N LYS A 33 -9.05 22.11 -37.47
CA LYS A 33 -9.85 22.22 -36.26
C LYS A 33 -9.00 21.59 -35.17
N ILE A 34 -8.39 22.42 -34.34
CA ILE A 34 -7.82 21.98 -33.07
C ILE A 34 -9.05 21.53 -32.29
N SER A 35 -9.33 20.24 -32.33
CA SER A 35 -10.24 19.62 -31.39
C SER A 35 -9.53 19.70 -30.05
N THR A 36 -9.88 20.69 -29.24
CA THR A 36 -9.54 20.63 -27.83
C THR A 36 -10.24 19.39 -27.31
N THR A 37 -9.43 18.38 -26.96
CA THR A 37 -9.88 17.16 -26.30
C THR A 37 -10.88 17.52 -25.20
N SER A 38 -11.90 16.69 -25.02
CA SER A 38 -12.92 16.76 -23.96
C SER A 38 -12.32 17.33 -22.66
N PRO A 39 -13.07 18.17 -21.90
CA PRO A 39 -12.55 18.77 -20.68
C PRO A 39 -11.93 17.67 -19.82
N ARG A 40 -10.59 17.70 -19.69
CA ARG A 40 -9.89 16.75 -18.81
C ARG A 40 -10.40 17.08 -17.42
N SER A 41 -11.17 16.17 -16.82
CA SER A 41 -11.52 16.28 -15.42
C SER A 41 -10.22 16.44 -14.64
N THR A 42 -10.10 17.53 -13.88
CA THR A 42 -8.96 17.76 -12.97
C THR A 42 -9.19 17.12 -11.60
N VAL A 43 -10.37 16.52 -11.42
CA VAL A 43 -10.81 15.87 -10.20
C VAL A 43 -11.13 14.39 -10.43
N MET A 44 -11.08 13.63 -9.35
CA MET A 44 -11.34 12.20 -9.26
C MET A 44 -12.16 11.85 -8.02
N PRO A 45 -12.87 10.71 -8.01
CA PRO A 45 -13.49 10.17 -6.82
C PRO A 45 -12.47 9.55 -5.86
N ALA A 46 -12.70 9.76 -4.56
CA ALA A 46 -11.90 9.18 -3.48
C ALA A 46 -12.69 9.07 -2.17
N TRP A 47 -12.25 8.16 -1.30
CA TRP A 47 -12.61 8.14 0.11
C TRP A 47 -11.51 8.82 0.93
N VAL A 48 -11.89 9.87 1.65
CA VAL A 48 -10.96 10.69 2.43
C VAL A 48 -11.44 10.84 3.88
N ILE A 49 -10.54 11.28 4.74
CA ILE A 49 -10.87 11.81 6.06
C ILE A 49 -10.38 13.26 6.16
N ASP A 50 -11.14 14.11 6.85
CA ASP A 50 -10.77 15.52 7.11
C ASP A 50 -10.31 15.75 8.56
N LYS A 51 -10.45 14.72 9.40
CA LYS A 51 -9.98 14.66 10.78
C LYS A 51 -9.83 13.19 11.20
N TYR A 52 -9.04 12.94 12.24
CA TYR A 52 -8.97 11.61 12.85
C TYR A 52 -10.25 11.29 13.63
N GLY A 53 -10.64 10.02 13.66
CA GLY A 53 -11.78 9.56 14.45
C GLY A 53 -12.28 8.15 14.13
N LYS A 54 -13.50 7.87 14.62
CA LYS A 54 -14.24 6.62 14.35
C LYS A 54 -14.69 6.58 12.88
N ASN A 55 -15.37 5.50 12.48
CA ASN A 55 -15.69 5.25 11.07
C ASN A 55 -16.49 6.37 10.38
N GLU A 56 -17.23 7.18 11.15
CA GLU A 56 -17.99 8.34 10.67
C GLU A 56 -17.16 9.44 10.00
N VAL A 57 -15.83 9.48 10.20
CA VAL A 57 -14.97 10.48 9.55
C VAL A 57 -14.69 10.18 8.08
N LEU A 58 -15.00 8.96 7.61
CA LEU A 58 -14.85 8.60 6.20
C LEU A 58 -15.87 9.33 5.34
N ARG A 59 -15.38 10.10 4.38
CA ARG A 59 -16.18 10.89 3.45
C ARG A 59 -15.84 10.52 2.02
N PHE A 60 -16.85 10.16 1.23
CA PHE A 60 -16.72 10.05 -0.21
C PHE A 60 -16.75 11.44 -0.85
N THR A 61 -15.88 11.67 -1.84
CA THR A 61 -15.86 12.90 -2.64
C THR A 61 -15.65 12.55 -4.11
N GLN A 62 -16.26 13.30 -5.01
CA GLN A 62 -15.97 13.25 -6.46
C GLN A 62 -14.97 14.34 -6.88
N ASN A 63 -14.58 15.21 -5.94
CA ASN A 63 -13.85 16.44 -6.20
C ASN A 63 -12.41 16.39 -5.68
N MET A 64 -11.83 15.20 -5.49
CA MET A 64 -10.41 15.10 -5.10
C MET A 64 -9.54 15.45 -6.31
N MET A 65 -8.51 16.26 -6.15
CA MET A 65 -7.62 16.59 -7.28
C MET A 65 -6.94 15.32 -7.82
N ILE A 66 -6.88 15.16 -9.14
CA ILE A 66 -6.06 14.11 -9.75
C ILE A 66 -4.61 14.30 -9.30
N PRO A 67 -3.92 13.24 -8.86
CA PRO A 67 -2.56 13.35 -8.38
C PRO A 67 -1.62 13.69 -9.54
N ILE A 68 -0.59 14.48 -9.24
CA ILE A 68 0.38 14.99 -10.22
C ILE A 68 1.72 14.31 -9.96
N ILE A 69 2.46 14.01 -11.02
CA ILE A 69 3.87 13.59 -10.93
C ILE A 69 4.69 14.80 -10.50
N HIS A 70 5.20 14.77 -9.27
CA HIS A 70 6.07 15.82 -8.74
C HIS A 70 7.55 15.47 -8.96
N TYR A 71 7.88 14.18 -8.95
CA TYR A 71 9.24 13.69 -9.12
C TYR A 71 9.36 12.79 -10.37
N PRO A 72 10.48 12.86 -11.10
CA PRO A 72 10.62 12.16 -12.39
C PRO A 72 10.63 10.62 -12.24
N ASN A 73 10.76 10.09 -11.03
CA ASN A 73 10.72 8.66 -10.74
C ASN A 73 9.32 8.14 -10.33
N GLU A 74 8.27 8.97 -10.41
CA GLU A 74 6.90 8.59 -10.02
C GLU A 74 6.08 8.04 -11.19
N VAL A 75 5.06 7.25 -10.85
CA VAL A 75 4.05 6.75 -11.78
C VAL A 75 2.65 7.04 -11.24
N ILE A 76 1.72 7.37 -12.13
CA ILE A 76 0.29 7.45 -11.83
C ILE A 76 -0.35 6.12 -12.21
N ILE A 77 -1.04 5.51 -11.25
CA ILE A 77 -1.72 4.23 -11.43
C ILE A 77 -3.23 4.48 -11.33
N LYS A 78 -3.99 4.05 -12.34
CA LYS A 78 -5.44 3.92 -12.25
C LYS A 78 -5.76 2.70 -11.39
N VAL A 79 -6.38 2.93 -10.25
CA VAL A 79 -6.70 1.88 -9.27
C VAL A 79 -7.87 1.05 -9.79
N HIS A 80 -7.66 -0.26 -9.97
CA HIS A 80 -8.75 -1.19 -10.25
C HIS A 80 -9.28 -1.84 -8.96
N ALA A 81 -8.38 -2.17 -8.03
CA ALA A 81 -8.73 -2.71 -6.72
C ALA A 81 -7.73 -2.27 -5.65
N ALA A 82 -8.21 -2.21 -4.41
CA ALA A 82 -7.44 -1.91 -3.21
C ALA A 82 -7.91 -2.82 -2.05
N SER A 83 -7.07 -3.01 -1.04
CA SER A 83 -7.43 -3.75 0.18
C SER A 83 -7.48 -2.81 1.40
N VAL A 84 -8.13 -3.28 2.46
CA VAL A 84 -8.14 -2.60 3.76
C VAL A 84 -7.32 -3.41 4.75
N ASN A 85 -6.33 -2.75 5.34
CA ASN A 85 -5.45 -3.32 6.35
C ASN A 85 -5.80 -2.75 7.74
N PRO A 86 -5.43 -3.45 8.84
CA PRO A 86 -5.57 -2.91 10.20
C PRO A 86 -4.94 -1.53 10.37
N ILE A 87 -3.83 -1.25 9.68
CA ILE A 87 -3.18 0.05 9.71
C ILE A 87 -4.08 1.18 9.17
N ASP A 88 -4.98 0.91 8.22
CA ASP A 88 -5.91 1.92 7.69
C ASP A 88 -6.93 2.35 8.76
N VAL A 89 -7.47 1.38 9.51
CA VAL A 89 -8.41 1.63 10.61
C VAL A 89 -7.73 2.36 11.77
N ASN A 90 -6.50 1.97 12.08
CA ASN A 90 -5.71 2.59 13.13
C ASN A 90 -5.33 4.04 12.75
N MET A 91 -4.82 4.26 11.54
CA MET A 91 -4.48 5.60 11.03
C MET A 91 -5.70 6.51 10.95
N ARG A 92 -6.87 5.99 10.54
CA ARG A 92 -8.13 6.74 10.58
C ARG A 92 -8.39 7.31 11.97
N SER A 93 -8.03 6.56 13.01
CA SER A 93 -8.23 6.92 14.42
C SER A 93 -7.08 7.77 15.00
N GLY A 94 -6.08 8.15 14.20
CA GLY A 94 -4.95 8.99 14.62
C GLY A 94 -3.66 8.25 15.00
N TYR A 95 -3.64 6.91 14.87
CA TYR A 95 -2.45 6.13 15.19
C TYR A 95 -1.28 6.45 14.24
N GLY A 96 -0.11 6.70 14.83
CA GLY A 96 1.12 7.08 14.15
C GLY A 96 1.12 8.50 13.59
N ALA A 97 0.09 9.32 13.85
CA ALA A 97 -0.04 10.65 13.25
C ALA A 97 1.21 11.51 13.51
N THR A 98 1.78 11.46 14.71
CA THR A 98 2.96 12.24 15.08
C THR A 98 4.17 11.86 14.21
N ALA A 99 4.48 10.56 14.11
CA ALA A 99 5.61 10.07 13.33
C ALA A 99 5.39 10.20 11.81
N LEU A 100 4.17 9.96 11.33
CA LEU A 100 3.83 10.04 9.92
C LEU A 100 3.81 11.48 9.42
N ASN A 101 3.39 12.45 10.24
CA ASN A 101 3.47 13.87 9.89
C ASN A 101 4.92 14.36 9.82
N MET A 102 5.81 13.89 10.70
CA MET A 102 7.26 14.14 10.57
C MET A 102 7.82 13.58 9.25
N LYS A 103 7.33 12.42 8.79
CA LYS A 103 7.70 11.86 7.48
C LYS A 103 7.12 12.64 6.30
N ARG A 104 5.90 13.18 6.41
CA ARG A 104 5.24 13.99 5.38
C ARG A 104 5.88 15.36 5.19
N ASP A 105 6.44 15.89 6.27
CA ASP A 105 7.07 17.20 6.28
C ASP A 105 8.38 17.19 7.09
N PRO A 106 9.47 16.68 6.50
CA PRO A 106 10.77 16.63 7.17
C PRO A 106 11.35 18.00 7.53
N LEU A 107 10.89 19.07 6.86
CA LEU A 107 11.37 20.44 7.08
C LEU A 107 10.51 21.23 8.07
N HIS A 108 9.40 20.66 8.54
CA HIS A 108 8.46 21.31 9.44
C HIS A 108 7.97 22.68 8.94
N ILE A 109 7.71 22.77 7.63
CA ILE A 109 7.21 23.98 6.96
C ILE A 109 5.68 24.02 6.83
N LYS A 110 5.02 22.87 7.01
CA LYS A 110 3.57 22.72 6.94
C LYS A 110 2.92 23.01 8.28
N THR A 111 1.72 23.57 8.23
CA THR A 111 0.87 23.78 9.40
C THR A 111 0.17 22.49 9.83
N LYS A 112 -0.22 22.43 11.11
CA LYS A 112 -0.91 21.26 11.68
C LYS A 112 -2.26 21.04 10.96
N GLY A 113 -2.48 19.83 10.47
CA GLY A 113 -3.70 19.45 9.74
C GLY A 113 -3.55 19.44 8.22
N GLU A 114 -2.39 19.83 7.67
CA GLU A 114 -2.12 19.80 6.22
C GLU A 114 -2.00 18.40 5.62
N GLU A 115 -2.04 17.33 6.43
CA GLU A 115 -2.25 15.99 5.90
C GLU A 115 -3.66 15.76 5.35
N PHE A 116 -4.63 16.60 5.73
CA PHE A 116 -6.02 16.49 5.31
C PHE A 116 -6.30 17.33 4.04
N PRO A 117 -7.19 16.86 3.14
CA PRO A 117 -7.91 15.60 3.17
C PRO A 117 -6.98 14.38 2.93
N LEU A 118 -7.04 13.39 3.83
CA LEU A 118 -6.16 12.22 3.81
C LEU A 118 -6.88 11.02 3.16
N THR A 119 -6.29 10.48 2.11
CA THR A 119 -6.75 9.23 1.47
C THR A 119 -6.08 8.03 2.14
N LEU A 120 -6.86 7.07 2.63
CA LEU A 120 -6.37 5.82 3.23
C LEU A 120 -6.20 4.71 2.17
N GLY A 121 -5.81 3.50 2.57
CA GLY A 121 -5.54 2.38 1.67
C GLY A 121 -4.07 2.27 1.28
N ARG A 122 -3.50 1.09 1.49
CA ARG A 122 -2.07 0.82 1.26
C ARG A 122 -1.82 -0.02 0.02
N ASP A 123 -2.78 -0.86 -0.37
CA ASP A 123 -2.63 -1.76 -1.52
C ASP A 123 -3.27 -1.20 -2.78
N VAL A 124 -2.61 -1.39 -3.91
CA VAL A 124 -3.18 -1.15 -5.24
C VAL A 124 -2.86 -2.31 -6.17
N SER A 125 -3.85 -2.72 -6.96
CA SER A 125 -3.62 -3.33 -8.26
C SER A 125 -4.38 -2.54 -9.31
N GLY A 126 -3.73 -2.24 -10.43
CA GLY A 126 -4.26 -1.32 -11.41
C GLY A 126 -3.41 -1.24 -12.68
N VAL A 127 -3.60 -0.17 -13.43
CA VAL A 127 -2.92 0.06 -14.72
C VAL A 127 -2.16 1.37 -14.68
N VAL A 128 -0.93 1.38 -15.17
CA VAL A 128 -0.13 2.60 -15.29
C VAL A 128 -0.77 3.54 -16.31
N MET A 129 -0.98 4.79 -15.91
CA MET A 129 -1.55 5.84 -16.75
C MET A 129 -0.47 6.77 -17.30
N GLU A 130 0.47 7.16 -16.46
CA GLU A 130 1.53 8.10 -16.78
C GLU A 130 2.79 7.78 -15.97
N CYS A 131 3.95 8.08 -16.55
CA CYS A 131 5.26 7.86 -15.95
C CYS A 131 6.07 9.16 -15.97
N GLY A 132 6.83 9.41 -14.90
CA GLY A 132 7.86 10.43 -14.89
C GLY A 132 9.03 10.05 -15.81
N LEU A 133 9.84 11.06 -16.15
CA LEU A 133 10.90 10.94 -17.17
C LEU A 133 12.03 9.97 -16.81
N ASP A 134 12.20 9.61 -15.53
CA ASP A 134 13.24 8.69 -15.06
C ASP A 134 12.72 7.26 -14.86
N VAL A 135 11.43 7.01 -15.06
CA VAL A 135 10.86 5.67 -15.02
C VAL A 135 11.26 4.92 -16.29
N ARG A 136 11.98 3.80 -16.13
CA ARG A 136 12.53 3.00 -17.25
C ARG A 136 11.81 1.67 -17.48
N TYR A 137 11.28 1.06 -16.43
CA TYR A 137 10.78 -0.32 -16.46
C TYR A 137 9.24 -0.42 -16.54
N PHE A 138 8.54 0.70 -16.48
CA PHE A 138 7.08 0.77 -16.59
C PHE A 138 6.69 1.76 -17.69
N LYS A 139 5.62 1.44 -18.41
CA LYS A 139 5.00 2.31 -19.42
C LYS A 139 3.48 2.36 -19.24
N PRO A 140 2.80 3.41 -19.75
CA PRO A 140 1.34 3.45 -19.78
C PRO A 140 0.75 2.16 -20.39
N GLY A 141 -0.28 1.63 -19.72
CA GLY A 141 -0.93 0.36 -20.07
C GLY A 141 -0.40 -0.88 -19.35
N ASP A 142 0.72 -0.79 -18.63
CA ASP A 142 1.21 -1.92 -17.83
C ASP A 142 0.29 -2.21 -16.64
N GLU A 143 -0.04 -3.48 -16.42
CA GLU A 143 -0.76 -3.93 -15.23
C GLU A 143 0.21 -4.09 -14.04
N VAL A 144 -0.02 -3.32 -12.98
CA VAL A 144 0.89 -3.21 -11.84
C VAL A 144 0.19 -3.47 -10.52
N TRP A 145 1.00 -3.71 -9.50
CA TRP A 145 0.60 -3.69 -8.10
C TRP A 145 1.67 -3.01 -7.25
N ALA A 146 1.26 -2.47 -6.10
CA ALA A 146 2.15 -1.79 -5.17
C ALA A 146 1.58 -1.78 -3.75
N ALA A 147 2.46 -1.60 -2.78
CA ALA A 147 2.10 -1.21 -1.41
C ALA A 147 2.65 0.20 -1.13
N VAL A 148 1.76 1.16 -0.96
CA VAL A 148 2.10 2.57 -0.76
C VAL A 148 2.50 2.81 0.71
N PRO A 149 3.64 3.49 0.97
CA PRO A 149 4.04 3.85 2.32
C PRO A 149 2.99 4.64 3.11
N PRO A 150 2.84 4.41 4.43
CA PRO A 150 1.77 5.04 5.23
C PRO A 150 1.81 6.58 5.31
N TRP A 151 2.94 7.21 5.00
CA TRP A 151 3.05 8.67 4.98
C TRP A 151 2.58 9.31 3.66
N LYS A 152 2.42 8.56 2.57
CA LYS A 152 1.90 9.05 1.29
C LYS A 152 0.37 9.00 1.23
N GLN A 153 -0.23 9.70 0.25
CA GLN A 153 -1.66 9.56 -0.05
C GLN A 153 -1.97 8.14 -0.52
N GLY A 154 -3.09 7.59 -0.03
CA GLY A 154 -3.45 6.18 -0.19
C GLY A 154 -4.18 5.82 -1.48
N THR A 155 -4.64 4.57 -1.52
CA THR A 155 -5.15 3.88 -2.71
C THR A 155 -6.68 3.78 -2.77
N LEU A 156 -7.41 4.28 -1.77
CA LEU A 156 -8.88 4.39 -1.81
C LEU A 156 -9.35 5.59 -2.66
N SER A 157 -8.86 5.67 -3.89
CA SER A 157 -9.07 6.71 -4.88
C SER A 157 -9.06 6.14 -6.30
N GLU A 158 -9.56 6.88 -7.30
CA GLU A 158 -9.49 6.42 -8.70
C GLU A 158 -8.04 6.34 -9.22
N PHE A 159 -7.17 7.25 -8.78
CA PHE A 159 -5.76 7.27 -9.13
C PHE A 159 -4.88 7.41 -7.89
N VAL A 160 -3.69 6.84 -7.95
CA VAL A 160 -2.66 6.97 -6.91
C VAL A 160 -1.29 7.19 -7.54
N VAL A 161 -0.46 8.00 -6.90
CA VAL A 161 0.95 8.17 -7.26
C VAL A 161 1.81 7.27 -6.38
N ALA A 162 2.70 6.52 -7.02
CA ALA A 162 3.71 5.70 -6.36
C ALA A 162 5.09 5.98 -6.98
N SER A 163 6.16 5.79 -6.22
CA SER A 163 7.52 5.86 -6.77
C SER A 163 7.82 4.55 -7.50
N GLY A 164 8.55 4.59 -8.61
CA GLY A 164 8.81 3.38 -9.42
C GLY A 164 9.52 2.25 -8.68
N ASN A 165 10.23 2.55 -7.59
CA ASN A 165 10.85 1.54 -6.71
C ASN A 165 9.87 0.87 -5.73
N GLU A 166 8.63 1.34 -5.63
CA GLU A 166 7.53 0.78 -4.82
C GLU A 166 6.59 -0.11 -5.65
N VAL A 167 6.72 -0.06 -6.98
CA VAL A 167 5.80 -0.65 -7.96
C VAL A 167 6.42 -1.88 -8.60
N SER A 168 5.58 -2.86 -8.91
CA SER A 168 5.94 -4.11 -9.59
C SER A 168 4.87 -4.45 -10.64
N LEU A 169 5.22 -5.24 -11.64
CA LEU A 169 4.22 -5.84 -12.52
C LEU A 169 3.39 -6.84 -11.72
N LYS A 170 2.06 -6.79 -11.84
CA LYS A 170 1.21 -7.73 -11.08
C LYS A 170 1.42 -9.17 -11.58
N PRO A 171 1.16 -10.19 -10.75
CA PRO A 171 1.14 -11.58 -11.20
C PRO A 171 0.15 -11.76 -12.35
N LYS A 172 0.58 -12.46 -13.41
CA LYS A 172 -0.26 -12.67 -14.60
C LYS A 172 -1.44 -13.59 -14.31
N SER A 173 -1.26 -14.52 -13.38
CA SER A 173 -2.27 -15.49 -12.94
C SER A 173 -3.41 -14.89 -12.11
N LEU A 174 -3.28 -13.65 -11.63
CA LEU A 174 -4.26 -13.02 -10.74
C LEU A 174 -5.07 -11.93 -11.44
N THR A 175 -6.35 -11.87 -11.09
CA THR A 175 -7.21 -10.68 -11.32
C THR A 175 -6.74 -9.50 -10.47
N HIS A 176 -7.12 -8.26 -10.82
CA HIS A 176 -6.79 -7.08 -10.00
C HIS A 176 -7.30 -7.20 -8.55
N THR A 177 -8.51 -7.73 -8.34
CA THR A 177 -9.07 -7.96 -7.01
C THR A 177 -8.22 -8.91 -6.17
N GLN A 178 -7.75 -10.01 -6.77
CA GLN A 178 -6.87 -10.96 -6.10
C GLN A 178 -5.48 -10.37 -5.86
N ALA A 179 -4.91 -9.67 -6.84
CA ALA A 179 -3.60 -9.05 -6.72
C ALA A 179 -3.59 -7.97 -5.63
N ALA A 180 -4.65 -7.16 -5.53
CA ALA A 180 -4.72 -6.08 -4.54
C ALA A 180 -4.73 -6.56 -3.08
N SER A 181 -4.99 -7.84 -2.79
CA SER A 181 -5.03 -8.32 -1.40
C SER A 181 -3.67 -8.71 -0.80
N LEU A 182 -2.59 -8.62 -1.59
CA LEU A 182 -1.27 -9.14 -1.21
C LEU A 182 -0.23 -8.08 -0.82
N PRO A 183 -0.02 -6.96 -1.54
CA PRO A 183 1.24 -6.23 -1.49
C PRO A 183 1.70 -5.84 -0.07
N TYR A 184 0.84 -5.25 0.75
CA TYR A 184 1.15 -4.76 2.08
C TYR A 184 1.45 -5.92 3.04
N VAL A 185 0.58 -6.94 3.08
CA VAL A 185 0.75 -8.09 3.98
C VAL A 185 1.93 -8.97 3.55
N ALA A 186 2.15 -9.13 2.24
CA ALA A 186 3.23 -9.91 1.68
C ALA A 186 4.58 -9.24 1.93
N LEU A 187 4.70 -7.92 1.70
CA LEU A 187 5.92 -7.17 2.02
C LEU A 187 6.18 -7.09 3.53
N THR A 188 5.14 -7.07 4.35
CA THR A 188 5.28 -7.15 5.81
C THR A 188 5.85 -8.50 6.24
N ALA A 189 5.29 -9.61 5.74
CA ALA A 189 5.82 -10.95 5.98
C ALA A 189 7.23 -11.12 5.43
N TRP A 190 7.49 -10.65 4.21
CA TRP A 190 8.78 -10.73 3.54
C TRP A 190 9.87 -9.95 4.29
N SER A 191 9.54 -8.77 4.80
CA SER A 191 10.42 -8.02 5.69
C SER A 191 10.77 -8.82 6.95
N ALA A 192 9.77 -9.37 7.64
CA ALA A 192 9.97 -10.12 8.87
C ALA A 192 10.77 -11.43 8.66
N ILE A 193 10.42 -12.19 7.62
CA ILE A 193 11.00 -13.51 7.36
C ILE A 193 12.35 -13.38 6.66
N HIS A 194 12.40 -12.65 5.55
CA HIS A 194 13.57 -12.62 4.69
C HIS A 194 14.59 -11.56 5.12
N LYS A 195 14.16 -10.31 5.30
CA LYS A 195 15.10 -9.21 5.59
C LYS A 195 15.61 -9.23 7.02
N VAL A 196 14.69 -9.37 7.98
CA VAL A 196 15.01 -9.35 9.41
C VAL A 196 15.36 -10.75 9.92
N GLY A 197 14.58 -11.77 9.54
CA GLY A 197 14.80 -13.15 9.93
C GLY A 197 15.93 -13.87 9.19
N GLY A 198 16.40 -13.32 8.07
CA GLY A 198 17.48 -13.90 7.26
C GLY A 198 17.11 -15.20 6.55
N LEU A 199 15.82 -15.56 6.49
CA LEU A 199 15.34 -16.80 5.87
C LEU A 199 15.11 -16.61 4.37
N ASN A 200 15.41 -17.63 3.57
CA ASN A 200 15.22 -17.62 2.12
C ASN A 200 15.09 -19.05 1.57
N ASP A 201 14.86 -19.15 0.27
CA ASP A 201 14.73 -20.40 -0.48
C ASP A 201 15.92 -21.36 -0.32
N LYS A 202 17.11 -20.86 0.03
CA LYS A 202 18.33 -21.67 0.15
C LYS A 202 18.60 -22.19 1.56
N ASN A 203 18.00 -21.60 2.60
CA ASN A 203 18.35 -21.92 4.00
C ASN A 203 17.18 -22.39 4.89
N CYS A 204 15.99 -22.55 4.33
CA CYS A 204 14.79 -22.97 5.07
C CYS A 204 14.55 -24.47 5.13
N THR A 205 15.21 -25.28 4.29
CA THR A 205 14.97 -26.73 4.25
C THR A 205 15.14 -27.37 5.63
N GLY A 206 14.07 -27.98 6.13
CA GLY A 206 14.06 -28.66 7.44
C GLY A 206 14.01 -27.75 8.67
N LYS A 207 13.99 -26.41 8.51
CA LYS A 207 13.79 -25.48 9.63
C LYS A 207 12.36 -25.58 10.16
N ARG A 208 12.22 -25.53 11.48
CA ARG A 208 10.92 -25.50 12.18
C ARG A 208 10.51 -24.06 12.48
N VAL A 209 9.34 -23.68 12.01
CA VAL A 209 8.84 -22.31 12.06
C VAL A 209 7.50 -22.28 12.77
N LEU A 210 7.38 -21.40 13.77
CA LEU A 210 6.11 -21.13 14.44
C LEU A 210 5.56 -19.79 13.96
N ILE A 211 4.30 -19.77 13.55
CA ILE A 211 3.58 -18.55 13.16
C ILE A 211 2.46 -18.31 14.16
N LEU A 212 2.60 -17.26 14.98
CA LEU A 212 1.55 -16.79 15.88
C LEU A 212 0.64 -15.82 15.11
N GLY A 213 -0.67 -16.03 15.16
CA GLY A 213 -1.64 -15.24 14.38
C GLY A 213 -1.68 -15.68 12.91
N ALA A 214 -1.69 -17.00 12.67
CA ALA A 214 -1.47 -17.58 11.35
C ALA A 214 -2.64 -17.42 10.35
N SER A 215 -3.83 -17.06 10.81
CA SER A 215 -5.05 -16.99 10.00
C SER A 215 -5.33 -15.63 9.34
N GLY A 216 -4.53 -14.61 9.63
CA GLY A 216 -4.68 -13.27 9.04
C GLY A 216 -3.89 -13.05 7.75
N GLY A 217 -3.92 -11.83 7.22
CA GLY A 217 -3.27 -11.53 5.94
C GLY A 217 -1.78 -11.86 5.91
N VAL A 218 -1.04 -11.43 6.95
CA VAL A 218 0.40 -11.74 7.07
C VAL A 218 0.60 -13.24 7.31
N GLY A 219 -0.17 -13.85 8.21
CA GLY A 219 -0.03 -15.26 8.57
C GLY A 219 -0.30 -16.23 7.41
N THR A 220 -1.36 -16.00 6.64
CA THR A 220 -1.75 -16.82 5.49
C THR A 220 -0.72 -16.74 4.35
N PHE A 221 -0.11 -15.58 4.13
CA PHE A 221 1.03 -15.44 3.22
C PHE A 221 2.29 -16.13 3.80
N ALA A 222 2.58 -15.90 5.08
CA ALA A 222 3.76 -16.44 5.76
C ALA A 222 3.81 -17.98 5.75
N ILE A 223 2.67 -18.66 5.95
CA ILE A 223 2.61 -20.13 5.82
C ILE A 223 3.13 -20.55 4.44
N GLN A 224 2.55 -19.97 3.39
CA GLN A 224 2.81 -20.37 2.01
C GLN A 224 4.26 -20.12 1.58
N VAL A 225 4.84 -18.96 1.91
CA VAL A 225 6.24 -18.68 1.57
C VAL A 225 7.21 -19.61 2.32
N MET A 226 6.93 -19.93 3.59
CA MET A 226 7.76 -20.85 4.36
C MET A 226 7.67 -22.29 3.81
N LYS A 227 6.48 -22.72 3.36
CA LYS A 227 6.31 -24.01 2.68
C LYS A 227 6.96 -24.03 1.30
N ALA A 228 6.89 -22.93 0.55
CA ALA A 228 7.59 -22.78 -0.73
C ALA A 228 9.11 -22.93 -0.58
N TRP A 229 9.66 -22.61 0.59
CA TRP A 229 11.07 -22.77 0.94
C TRP A 229 11.36 -24.03 1.76
N ASN A 230 10.43 -25.00 1.77
CA ASN A 230 10.58 -26.32 2.37
C ASN A 230 10.84 -26.32 3.89
N ALA A 231 10.29 -25.31 4.60
CA ALA A 231 10.24 -25.31 6.05
C ALA A 231 9.09 -26.18 6.59
N HIS A 232 9.22 -26.59 7.84
CA HIS A 232 8.14 -27.18 8.62
C HIS A 232 7.42 -26.06 9.39
N VAL A 233 6.12 -25.88 9.17
CA VAL A 233 5.32 -24.77 9.69
C VAL A 233 4.33 -25.27 10.74
N THR A 234 4.42 -24.72 11.94
CA THR A 234 3.42 -24.84 12.99
C THR A 234 2.64 -23.52 13.06
N ALA A 235 1.32 -23.59 12.87
CA ALA A 235 0.43 -22.43 12.85
C ALA A 235 -0.40 -22.35 14.14
N VAL A 236 -0.39 -21.19 14.79
CA VAL A 236 -1.28 -20.90 15.92
C VAL A 236 -2.40 -19.98 15.46
N CYS A 237 -3.64 -20.44 15.53
CA CYS A 237 -4.84 -19.71 15.12
C CYS A 237 -6.06 -20.19 15.92
N SER A 238 -7.24 -19.63 15.66
CA SER A 238 -8.49 -20.15 16.23
C SER A 238 -8.90 -21.45 15.55
N GLN A 239 -9.66 -22.30 16.24
CA GLN A 239 -10.10 -23.59 15.72
C GLN A 239 -10.85 -23.51 14.38
N ASP A 240 -11.68 -22.49 14.17
CA ASP A 240 -12.44 -22.27 12.93
C ASP A 240 -11.56 -21.89 11.73
N ALA A 241 -10.31 -21.45 11.96
CA ALA A 241 -9.34 -21.17 10.91
C ALA A 241 -8.40 -22.36 10.64
N SER A 242 -8.52 -23.46 11.38
CA SER A 242 -7.61 -24.61 11.27
C SER A 242 -7.59 -25.23 9.87
N GLU A 243 -8.75 -25.43 9.26
CA GLU A 243 -8.85 -26.00 7.90
C GLU A 243 -8.20 -25.07 6.86
N LEU A 244 -8.40 -23.76 7.00
CA LEU A 244 -7.78 -22.76 6.13
C LEU A 244 -6.26 -22.87 6.20
N VAL A 245 -5.66 -22.81 7.39
CA VAL A 245 -4.18 -22.82 7.52
C VAL A 245 -3.57 -24.16 7.10
N ARG A 246 -4.29 -25.28 7.28
CA ARG A 246 -3.86 -26.59 6.75
C ARG A 246 -3.87 -26.62 5.22
N LYS A 247 -4.92 -26.10 4.58
CA LYS A 247 -4.99 -25.99 3.11
C LYS A 247 -3.89 -25.11 2.52
N LEU A 248 -3.39 -24.14 3.30
CA LEU A 248 -2.25 -23.29 2.92
C LEU A 248 -0.90 -23.97 3.16
N GLY A 249 -0.87 -25.13 3.82
CA GLY A 249 0.31 -25.98 3.97
C GLY A 249 0.90 -26.04 5.38
N ALA A 250 0.22 -25.54 6.42
CA ALA A 250 0.67 -25.74 7.80
C ALA A 250 0.70 -27.24 8.16
N ASP A 251 1.84 -27.71 8.68
CA ASP A 251 2.05 -29.11 9.08
C ASP A 251 1.35 -29.38 10.42
N ASP A 252 1.63 -28.54 11.42
CA ASP A 252 0.98 -28.56 12.73
C ASP A 252 0.06 -27.35 12.88
N VAL A 253 -1.08 -27.53 13.56
CA VAL A 253 -1.99 -26.44 13.90
C VAL A 253 -2.39 -26.55 15.36
N ILE A 254 -2.29 -25.43 16.07
CA ILE A 254 -2.62 -25.33 17.49
C ILE A 254 -3.70 -24.26 17.67
N ASP A 255 -4.80 -24.65 18.31
CA ASP A 255 -5.84 -23.71 18.74
C ASP A 255 -5.40 -22.98 20.00
N TYR A 256 -5.24 -21.66 19.93
CA TYR A 256 -4.83 -20.87 21.10
C TYR A 256 -5.91 -20.82 22.19
N LYS A 257 -7.16 -21.19 21.87
CA LYS A 257 -8.29 -21.25 22.82
C LYS A 257 -8.49 -22.61 23.47
N SER A 258 -7.65 -23.60 23.16
CA SER A 258 -7.81 -24.98 23.66
C SER A 258 -7.59 -25.13 25.17
N GLY A 259 -6.98 -24.14 25.83
CA GLY A 259 -6.59 -24.19 27.24
C GLY A 259 -5.27 -24.94 27.51
N ASN A 260 -4.71 -25.66 26.52
CA ASN A 260 -3.48 -26.45 26.67
C ASN A 260 -2.39 -26.12 25.62
N MET A 261 -2.49 -24.97 24.94
CA MET A 261 -1.55 -24.53 23.89
C MET A 261 -0.08 -24.67 24.28
N GLN A 262 0.31 -24.26 25.49
CA GLN A 262 1.72 -24.33 25.91
C GLN A 262 2.19 -25.78 26.12
N GLU A 263 1.33 -26.68 26.57
CA GLU A 263 1.66 -28.10 26.70
C GLU A 263 1.84 -28.75 25.32
N GLN A 264 0.97 -28.40 24.37
CA GLN A 264 1.12 -28.81 22.97
C GLN A 264 2.41 -28.28 22.36
N LEU A 265 2.80 -27.03 22.63
CA LEU A 265 4.09 -26.50 22.15
C LEU A 265 5.28 -27.19 22.82
N LYS A 266 5.18 -27.58 24.10
CA LYS A 266 6.23 -28.33 24.82
C LYS A 266 6.43 -29.74 24.30
N SER A 267 5.39 -30.38 23.75
CA SER A 267 5.50 -31.71 23.16
C SER A 267 6.14 -31.69 21.76
N LEU A 268 6.21 -30.52 21.13
CA LEU A 268 6.89 -30.34 19.85
C LEU A 268 8.39 -30.08 20.01
N LYS A 269 9.16 -30.43 18.98
CA LYS A 269 10.57 -30.04 18.88
C LYS A 269 10.69 -28.51 18.80
N PRO A 270 11.74 -27.92 19.41
CA PRO A 270 11.95 -26.47 19.43
C PRO A 270 12.09 -25.88 18.02
N PHE A 271 11.77 -24.59 17.89
CA PHE A 271 11.70 -23.86 16.63
C PHE A 271 13.02 -23.16 16.29
N ASP A 272 13.32 -23.06 15.00
CA ASP A 272 14.41 -22.27 14.45
C ASP A 272 13.99 -20.80 14.27
N PHE A 273 12.69 -20.56 14.08
CA PHE A 273 12.14 -19.24 13.82
C PHE A 273 10.72 -19.11 14.40
N ILE A 274 10.42 -17.95 15.00
CA ILE A 274 9.07 -17.57 15.40
C ILE A 274 8.72 -16.25 14.75
N LEU A 275 7.60 -16.22 14.02
CA LEU A 275 6.94 -15.00 13.55
C LEU A 275 5.77 -14.68 14.47
N ASP A 276 5.85 -13.53 15.14
CA ASP A 276 4.81 -13.05 16.04
C ASP A 276 4.01 -11.90 15.42
N ASN A 277 2.75 -12.19 15.07
CA ASN A 277 1.77 -11.21 14.58
C ASN A 277 0.76 -10.79 15.66
N VAL A 278 0.92 -11.24 16.91
CA VAL A 278 -0.05 -11.04 17.99
C VAL A 278 0.50 -10.05 19.02
N GLY A 279 1.76 -10.22 19.42
CA GLY A 279 2.42 -9.36 20.40
C GLY A 279 1.83 -9.46 21.81
N GLY A 280 2.17 -8.47 22.64
CA GLY A 280 1.71 -8.39 24.02
C GLY A 280 2.30 -9.52 24.87
N SER A 281 1.45 -10.40 25.40
CA SER A 281 1.86 -11.47 26.31
C SER A 281 2.60 -12.62 25.61
N THR A 282 2.54 -12.73 24.28
CA THR A 282 3.26 -13.76 23.50
C THR A 282 4.75 -13.79 23.83
N GLU A 283 5.38 -12.63 23.96
CA GLU A 283 6.81 -12.51 24.23
C GLU A 283 7.24 -13.14 25.56
N THR A 284 6.32 -13.25 26.53
CA THR A 284 6.64 -13.82 27.84
C THR A 284 6.89 -15.33 27.80
N TRP A 285 6.33 -16.03 26.82
CA TRP A 285 6.37 -17.49 26.74
C TRP A 285 6.91 -18.02 25.41
N ALA A 286 6.64 -17.35 24.28
CA ALA A 286 6.95 -17.88 22.95
C ALA A 286 8.46 -18.07 22.73
N LEU A 287 9.29 -17.14 23.23
CA LEU A 287 10.75 -17.21 23.12
C LEU A 287 11.38 -18.43 23.81
N ASN A 288 10.66 -19.09 24.72
CA ASN A 288 11.14 -20.31 25.38
C ASN A 288 11.10 -21.53 24.46
N PHE A 289 10.34 -21.47 23.37
CA PHE A 289 10.22 -22.56 22.39
C PHE A 289 11.25 -22.48 21.25
N LEU A 290 12.09 -21.45 21.22
CA LEU A 290 13.21 -21.34 20.27
C LEU A 290 14.39 -22.21 20.68
N LYS A 291 15.07 -22.80 19.69
CA LYS A 291 16.35 -23.51 19.87
C LYS A 291 17.42 -22.55 20.38
N LYS A 292 17.92 -22.81 21.58
CA LYS A 292 18.98 -22.01 22.22
C LYS A 292 20.32 -22.21 21.51
N TRP A 293 21.13 -21.15 21.44
CA TRP A 293 22.52 -21.16 20.96
C TRP A 293 22.71 -21.71 19.53
N SER A 294 21.71 -21.52 18.66
CA SER A 294 21.69 -22.05 17.29
C SER A 294 21.48 -20.99 16.20
N GLY A 295 21.43 -19.71 16.60
CA GLY A 295 21.01 -18.62 15.71
C GLY A 295 19.50 -18.52 15.51
N ALA A 296 18.71 -19.22 16.32
CA ALA A 296 17.25 -19.17 16.23
C ALA A 296 16.72 -17.76 16.55
N THR A 297 15.71 -17.33 15.78
CA THR A 297 15.28 -15.93 15.75
C THR A 297 13.79 -15.78 16.04
N TYR A 298 13.47 -14.85 16.93
CA TYR A 298 12.14 -14.31 17.19
C TYR A 298 11.98 -12.99 16.44
N VAL A 299 10.96 -12.87 15.60
CA VAL A 299 10.61 -11.62 14.93
C VAL A 299 9.17 -11.25 15.25
N THR A 300 8.95 -10.07 15.81
CA THR A 300 7.60 -9.52 16.03
C THR A 300 7.32 -8.34 15.11
N LEU A 301 6.08 -8.31 14.60
CA LEU A 301 5.52 -7.21 13.81
C LEU A 301 4.68 -6.26 14.67
N VAL A 302 4.40 -6.62 15.92
CA VAL A 302 3.59 -5.84 16.85
C VAL A 302 4.51 -5.12 17.82
N THR A 303 4.76 -3.84 17.56
CA THR A 303 5.72 -3.03 18.32
C THR A 303 5.07 -1.73 18.79
N PRO A 304 5.51 -1.19 19.94
CA PRO A 304 5.04 0.10 20.41
C PRO A 304 5.68 1.29 19.66
N PHE A 305 6.37 1.08 18.53
CA PHE A 305 7.16 2.11 17.85
C PHE A 305 6.38 3.41 17.57
N LEU A 306 5.26 3.30 16.85
CA LEU A 306 4.41 4.45 16.55
C LEU A 306 3.65 4.93 17.80
N LEU A 307 3.20 4.00 18.64
CA LEU A 307 2.44 4.33 19.86
C LEU A 307 3.27 5.16 20.85
N ASN A 308 4.55 4.83 21.03
CA ASN A 308 5.46 5.57 21.89
C ASN A 308 5.60 7.02 21.41
N MET A 309 5.72 7.24 20.10
CA MET A 309 5.81 8.59 19.53
C MET A 309 4.48 9.36 19.62
N ASP A 310 3.35 8.68 19.52
CA ASP A 310 2.05 9.32 19.74
C ASP A 310 1.85 9.75 21.20
N GLN A 311 2.30 8.92 22.16
CA GLN A 311 2.10 9.16 23.59
C GLN A 311 3.13 10.12 24.21
N LEU A 312 4.39 10.04 23.78
CA LEU A 312 5.51 10.75 24.39
C LEU A 312 6.11 11.83 23.47
N GLY A 313 5.63 11.95 22.23
CA GLY A 313 6.27 12.77 21.20
C GLY A 313 7.49 12.08 20.56
N ILE A 314 8.06 12.71 19.53
CA ILE A 314 9.12 12.09 18.71
C ILE A 314 10.37 11.73 19.53
N ALA A 315 10.93 12.69 20.29
CA ALA A 315 12.19 12.49 20.99
C ALA A 315 12.09 11.43 22.10
N ASP A 316 11.19 11.63 23.06
CA ASP A 316 11.03 10.72 24.20
C ASP A 316 10.44 9.38 23.77
N GLY A 317 9.55 9.37 22.77
CA GLY A 317 9.03 8.15 22.17
C GLY A 317 10.12 7.30 21.50
N MET A 318 11.06 7.94 20.80
CA MET A 318 12.23 7.26 20.21
C MET A 318 13.21 6.78 21.29
N LEU A 319 13.42 7.55 22.36
CA LEU A 319 14.24 7.13 23.49
C LEU A 319 13.65 5.88 24.18
N GLN A 320 12.36 5.93 24.54
CA GLN A 320 11.65 4.80 25.17
C GLN A 320 11.68 3.55 24.28
N THR A 321 11.52 3.74 22.97
CA THR A 321 11.66 2.69 21.96
C THR A 321 13.07 2.09 21.98
N GLY A 322 14.12 2.92 21.96
CA GLY A 322 15.51 2.48 22.02
C GLY A 322 15.83 1.68 23.28
N VAL A 323 15.38 2.15 24.45
CA VAL A 323 15.51 1.43 25.72
C VAL A 323 14.81 0.06 25.66
N THR A 324 13.60 0.02 25.11
CA THR A 324 12.80 -1.22 24.99
C THR A 324 13.49 -2.24 24.08
N VAL A 325 13.90 -1.82 22.88
CA VAL A 325 14.57 -2.72 21.92
C VAL A 325 15.91 -3.19 22.46
N GLY A 326 16.72 -2.27 22.99
CA GLY A 326 18.06 -2.58 23.51
C GLY A 326 18.01 -3.58 24.67
N SER A 327 17.14 -3.33 25.66
CA SER A 327 16.98 -4.21 26.81
C SER A 327 16.44 -5.60 26.43
N LYS A 328 15.41 -5.68 25.57
CA LYS A 328 14.87 -6.97 25.10
C LYS A 328 15.89 -7.73 24.25
N ALA A 329 16.57 -7.06 23.32
CA ALA A 329 17.58 -7.69 22.49
C ALA A 329 18.73 -8.26 23.33
N LEU A 330 19.25 -7.49 24.31
CA LEU A 330 20.32 -7.94 25.19
C LEU A 330 19.87 -9.11 26.09
N LYS A 331 18.69 -8.98 26.72
CA LYS A 331 18.10 -10.03 27.56
C LYS A 331 18.00 -11.37 26.82
N HIS A 332 17.47 -11.33 25.60
CA HIS A 332 17.24 -12.57 24.83
C HIS A 332 18.50 -13.09 24.17
N PHE A 333 19.45 -12.22 23.82
CA PHE A 333 20.77 -12.63 23.37
C PHE A 333 21.50 -13.45 24.44
N TRP A 334 21.41 -13.05 25.71
CA TRP A 334 21.99 -13.81 26.84
C TRP A 334 21.27 -15.13 27.09
N GLN A 335 20.03 -15.26 26.61
CA GLN A 335 19.28 -16.52 26.58
C GLN A 335 19.51 -17.31 25.28
N GLY A 336 20.53 -16.97 24.49
CA GLY A 336 20.94 -17.73 23.31
C GLY A 336 20.00 -17.64 22.11
N VAL A 337 19.17 -16.60 21.99
CA VAL A 337 18.25 -16.39 20.86
C VAL A 337 18.28 -14.95 20.37
N HIS A 338 17.95 -14.72 19.10
CA HIS A 338 17.85 -13.37 18.55
C HIS A 338 16.42 -12.84 18.69
N TYR A 339 16.26 -11.66 19.29
CA TYR A 339 14.99 -10.93 19.33
C TYR A 339 15.05 -9.75 18.36
N ARG A 340 14.07 -9.63 17.46
CA ARG A 340 14.03 -8.59 16.42
C ARG A 340 12.63 -8.03 16.23
N TRP A 341 12.58 -6.77 15.82
CA TRP A 341 11.38 -6.12 15.30
C TRP A 341 11.48 -6.06 13.78
N ALA A 342 10.34 -6.23 13.12
CA ALA A 342 10.21 -6.01 11.68
C ALA A 342 9.11 -5.00 11.39
N PHE A 343 9.23 -4.33 10.26
CA PHE A 343 8.28 -3.33 9.79
C PHE A 343 7.99 -3.55 8.31
N PHE A 344 6.82 -3.11 7.87
CA PHE A 344 6.52 -2.97 6.46
C PHE A 344 7.59 -2.12 5.75
N MET A 345 8.01 -2.55 4.57
CA MET A 345 8.87 -1.78 3.67
C MET A 345 8.34 -1.91 2.24
N ALA A 346 8.01 -0.77 1.62
CA ALA A 346 7.61 -0.74 0.22
C ALA A 346 8.79 -1.14 -0.68
N SER A 347 8.56 -2.09 -1.59
CA SER A 347 9.61 -2.54 -2.52
C SER A 347 8.99 -3.24 -3.72
N GLY A 348 9.16 -2.64 -4.90
CA GLY A 348 8.82 -3.25 -6.19
C GLY A 348 9.64 -4.52 -6.44
N LEU A 349 10.93 -4.51 -6.11
CA LEU A 349 11.82 -5.67 -6.29
C LEU A 349 11.34 -6.91 -5.51
N TYR A 350 10.92 -6.74 -4.25
CA TYR A 350 10.38 -7.87 -3.50
C TYR A 350 8.99 -8.27 -4.00
N LEU A 351 8.20 -7.33 -4.50
CA LEU A 351 6.95 -7.68 -5.16
C LEU A 351 7.17 -8.47 -6.46
N ASP A 352 8.26 -8.24 -7.20
CA ASP A 352 8.62 -9.06 -8.36
C ASP A 352 8.93 -10.51 -7.96
N ASP A 353 9.71 -10.70 -6.88
CA ASP A 353 9.98 -12.04 -6.33
C ASP A 353 8.71 -12.74 -5.85
N ILE A 354 7.83 -11.98 -5.18
CA ILE A 354 6.53 -12.48 -4.71
C ILE A 354 5.62 -12.83 -5.89
N ALA A 355 5.61 -12.01 -6.95
CA ALA A 355 4.81 -12.25 -8.13
C ALA A 355 5.23 -13.55 -8.82
N LYS A 356 6.54 -13.82 -8.87
CA LYS A 356 7.06 -15.10 -9.37
C LYS A 356 6.55 -16.29 -8.55
N LEU A 357 6.56 -16.22 -7.22
CA LEU A 357 6.02 -17.28 -6.36
C LEU A 357 4.51 -17.50 -6.58
N VAL A 358 3.77 -16.43 -6.85
CA VAL A 358 2.33 -16.50 -7.17
C VAL A 358 2.11 -17.17 -8.51
N ASP A 359 2.80 -16.75 -9.57
CA ASP A 359 2.66 -17.30 -10.92
C ASP A 359 3.16 -18.75 -11.01
N GLU A 360 4.11 -19.16 -10.15
CA GLU A 360 4.51 -20.57 -9.95
C GLU A 360 3.49 -21.40 -9.15
N GLY A 361 2.40 -20.79 -8.67
CA GLY A 361 1.35 -21.45 -7.90
C GLY A 361 1.73 -21.83 -6.47
N LYS A 362 2.86 -21.32 -5.97
CA LYS A 362 3.39 -21.55 -4.60
C LYS A 362 2.71 -20.68 -3.56
N VAL A 363 2.24 -19.50 -3.97
CA VAL A 363 1.41 -18.61 -3.14
C VAL A 363 0.06 -18.41 -3.83
N ARG A 364 -1.02 -18.64 -3.08
CA ARG A 364 -2.41 -18.55 -3.55
C ARG A 364 -3.20 -17.61 -2.66
N ILE A 365 -4.18 -16.94 -3.26
CA ILE A 365 -5.17 -16.16 -2.51
C ILE A 365 -6.19 -17.14 -1.91
N PRO A 366 -6.37 -17.18 -0.58
CA PRO A 366 -7.45 -17.95 0.00
C PRO A 366 -8.78 -17.43 -0.57
N ARG A 367 -9.63 -18.33 -1.08
CA ARG A 367 -11.01 -17.93 -1.42
C ARG A 367 -11.65 -17.44 -0.13
N ALA A 368 -12.22 -16.24 -0.13
CA ALA A 368 -13.06 -15.81 0.98
C ALA A 368 -14.17 -16.85 1.15
N SER A 369 -14.19 -17.55 2.29
CA SER A 369 -15.29 -18.46 2.59
C SER A 369 -16.59 -17.65 2.58
N PRO A 370 -17.63 -18.06 1.84
CA PRO A 370 -18.94 -17.43 1.97
C PRO A 370 -19.40 -17.60 3.42
N GLY A 371 -19.54 -16.50 4.16
CA GLY A 371 -20.08 -16.51 5.52
C GLY A 371 -19.18 -16.02 6.66
N VAL A 372 -17.93 -15.57 6.41
CA VAL A 372 -17.08 -15.01 7.48
C VAL A 372 -17.00 -13.50 7.37
N SER A 373 -18.05 -12.80 7.82
CA SER A 373 -18.06 -11.35 7.99
C SER A 373 -17.13 -10.96 9.14
N GLY A 374 -15.88 -10.60 8.81
CA GLY A 374 -15.05 -9.80 9.72
C GLY A 374 -15.76 -8.47 10.00
N THR A 375 -15.69 -8.01 11.24
CA THR A 375 -16.36 -6.80 11.75
C THR A 375 -15.75 -5.53 11.14
N CYS A 376 -16.01 -5.28 9.87
CA CYS A 376 -15.93 -3.97 9.24
C CYS A 376 -17.35 -3.53 8.92
N PRO A 377 -17.75 -2.28 9.19
CA PRO A 377 -19.11 -1.83 8.88
C PRO A 377 -19.42 -2.00 7.39
N PRO A 378 -20.69 -2.27 7.02
CA PRO A 378 -21.12 -2.41 5.62
C PRO A 378 -20.66 -1.25 4.72
N SER A 379 -20.52 -0.03 5.26
CA SER A 379 -20.13 1.14 4.47
C SER A 379 -18.75 1.06 3.81
N LEU A 380 -17.82 0.26 4.34
CA LEU A 380 -16.58 -0.08 3.63
C LEU A 380 -16.82 -1.27 2.69
N LEU A 381 -17.48 -2.33 3.16
CA LEU A 381 -17.66 -3.59 2.42
C LEU A 381 -18.60 -3.52 1.21
N THR A 382 -19.52 -2.56 1.16
CA THR A 382 -20.62 -2.51 0.16
C THR A 382 -20.70 -1.19 -0.59
N GLY A 383 -19.65 -0.36 -0.57
CA GLY A 383 -19.62 0.92 -1.28
C GLY A 383 -19.41 0.76 -2.79
N SER A 384 -20.33 0.12 -3.52
CA SER A 384 -20.44 0.34 -4.97
C SER A 384 -21.05 1.73 -5.18
N ALA A 385 -20.23 2.76 -5.35
CA ALA A 385 -20.72 4.06 -5.78
C ALA A 385 -21.24 3.94 -7.22
N PRO A 386 -22.51 4.30 -7.52
CA PRO A 386 -23.02 4.26 -8.87
C PRO A 386 -22.17 5.17 -9.77
N GLY A 387 -21.58 4.60 -10.82
CA GLY A 387 -20.81 5.34 -11.83
C GLY A 387 -19.29 5.32 -11.66
N VAL A 388 -18.74 4.67 -10.63
CA VAL A 388 -17.29 4.46 -10.51
C VAL A 388 -16.95 3.07 -11.06
N GLY A 389 -16.15 2.99 -12.12
CA GLY A 389 -15.61 1.72 -12.64
C GLY A 389 -14.56 1.05 -11.73
N VAL A 390 -14.51 1.45 -10.45
CA VAL A 390 -13.63 0.89 -9.42
C VAL A 390 -14.51 -0.02 -8.55
N SER A 391 -14.45 -1.33 -8.83
CA SER A 391 -14.93 -2.31 -7.85
C SER A 391 -13.91 -2.35 -6.72
N VAL A 392 -14.15 -1.56 -5.66
CA VAL A 392 -13.40 -1.68 -4.40
C VAL A 392 -13.84 -2.98 -3.73
N HIS A 393 -13.28 -4.09 -4.20
CA HIS A 393 -13.44 -5.38 -3.55
C HIS A 393 -12.52 -5.43 -2.34
N ILE A 394 -13.07 -5.10 -1.18
CA ILE A 394 -12.35 -5.19 0.09
C ILE A 394 -12.21 -6.68 0.46
N LEU A 395 -11.01 -7.22 0.26
CA LEU A 395 -10.65 -8.53 0.83
C LEU A 395 -10.18 -8.34 2.28
N LEU A 396 -11.06 -8.60 3.24
CA LEU A 396 -10.67 -8.67 4.66
C LEU A 396 -10.05 -10.04 4.94
N LEU A 397 -8.71 -10.09 5.03
CA LEU A 397 -8.04 -11.23 5.64
C LEU A 397 -8.01 -11.01 7.16
N ARG A 398 -8.88 -11.75 7.88
CA ARG A 398 -9.11 -11.67 9.35
C ARG A 398 -7.81 -11.41 10.15
N GLY A 399 -7.59 -10.18 10.61
CA GLY A 399 -6.63 -9.89 11.68
C GLY A 399 -7.40 -9.73 12.99
N GLN A 400 -7.01 -10.45 14.05
CA GLN A 400 -7.60 -10.21 15.37
C GLN A 400 -7.04 -8.90 15.93
N VAL A 401 -7.94 -8.06 16.44
CA VAL A 401 -7.63 -7.03 17.44
C VAL A 401 -7.46 -7.70 18.78
#